data_AF-A0A381I725-F1
#
_entry.id   AF-A0A381I725-F1
#
_cell.length_a   1.000
_cell.length_b   1.000
_cell.length_c   1.000
_cell.angle_alpha   90.00
_cell.angle_beta   90.00
_cell.angle_gamma   90.00
#
_symmetry.space_group_name_H-M   'P 1'
#
loop_
_entity.id
_entity.type
_entity.pdbx_description
1 polymer ?
#
loop_
_entity_poly.entity_id
_entity_poly.type
_entity_poly.pdbx_seq_one_letter_code
_entity_poly.pdbx_strand_id
1 'polypeptide(L)' 'MNLGGTKDDVYEFATRVIDEDIRRMDSLGIEYMCFHPGSHVGGGVDFGIDRIVKGLNNAIKGDENINYTS' A
#
# COMPACT_ATOMS: atom_id res chain seq x y z
N MET A 1 2.56 6.03 -6.41
CA MET A 1 1.68 4.84 -6.34
C MET A 1 0.25 5.29 -6.07
N ASN A 2 -0.76 4.53 -6.48
CA ASN A 2 -2.15 4.82 -6.14
C ASN A 2 -2.91 3.53 -5.79
N LEU A 3 -3.02 3.20 -4.51
CA LEU A 3 -3.80 2.05 -4.04
C LEU A 3 -5.31 2.27 -4.15
N GLY A 4 -5.77 3.52 -4.22
CA GLY A 4 -7.18 3.84 -4.47
C GLY A 4 -7.56 3.85 -5.95
N GLY A 5 -6.63 3.56 -6.86
CA GLY A 5 -6.84 3.66 -8.30
C GLY A 5 -7.97 2.77 -8.80
N THR A 6 -8.80 3.27 -9.71
CA THR A 6 -9.90 2.50 -10.33
C THR A 6 -9.41 1.52 -11.39
N LYS A 7 -8.28 1.80 -12.02
CA LYS A 7 -7.66 0.91 -13.01
C LYS A 7 -6.81 -0.16 -12.33
N ASP A 8 -6.99 -1.40 -12.76
CA ASP A 8 -6.35 -2.57 -12.15
C ASP A 8 -4.82 -2.56 -12.35
N ASP A 9 -4.33 -2.12 -13.51
CA ASP A 9 -2.90 -1.98 -13.80
C ASP A 9 -2.19 -1.01 -12.83
N VAL A 10 -2.85 0.12 -12.52
CA VAL A 10 -2.35 1.11 -11.54
C VAL A 10 -2.35 0.53 -10.12
N TYR A 11 -3.42 -0.21 -9.77
CA TYR A 11 -3.54 -0.86 -8.46
C TYR A 11 -2.47 -1.95 -8.28
N GLU A 12 -2.30 -2.85 -9.26
CA GLU A 12 -1.30 -3.92 -9.24
C GLU A 12 0.13 -3.38 -9.15
N PHE A 13 0.42 -2.32 -9.91
CA PHE A 13 1.70 -1.63 -9.82
C PHE A 13 1.95 -1.07 -8.41
N ALA A 14 0.94 -0.43 -7.81
CA ALA A 14 1.05 0.12 -6.47
C ALA A 14 1.28 -0.98 -5.42
N THR A 15 0.54 -2.08 -5.47
CA THR A 15 0.71 -3.20 -4.53
C THR A 15 2.09 -3.84 -4.66
N ARG A 16 2.61 -4.01 -5.88
CA ARG A 16 3.94 -4.60 -6.10
C ARG A 16 5.05 -3.72 -5.52
N VAL A 17 4.97 -2.42 -5.73
CA VAL A 17 6.00 -1.49 -5.21
C VAL A 17 5.99 -1.47 -3.68
N ILE A 18 4.82 -1.49 -3.03
CA ILE A 18 4.75 -1.55 -1.56
C ILE A 18 5.33 -2.87 -1.01
N ASP A 19 5.02 -4.02 -1.61
CA ASP A 19 5.61 -5.32 -1.20
C ASP A 19 7.14 -5.31 -1.37
N GLU A 20 7.65 -4.78 -2.48
CA GLU A 20 9.10 -4.65 -2.69
C GLU A 20 9.76 -3.70 -1.67
N ASP A 21 9.13 -2.58 -1.35
CA ASP A 21 9.67 -1.59 -0.41
C ASP A 21 9.66 -2.13 1.03
N ILE A 22 8.59 -2.80 1.47
CA ILE A 22 8.53 -3.46 2.78
C ILE A 22 9.67 -4.47 2.94
N ARG A 23 9.92 -5.30 1.93
CA ARG A 23 11.04 -6.27 1.97
C ARG A 23 12.40 -5.59 2.05
N ARG A 24 12.60 -4.49 1.32
CA ARG A 24 13.85 -3.70 1.38
C ARG A 24 14.01 -3.06 2.75
N MET A 25 12.95 -2.46 3.28
CA MET A 25 12.95 -1.82 4.58
C MET A 25 13.26 -2.79 5.72
N ASP A 26 12.64 -3.97 5.72
CA ASP A 26 12.93 -5.03 6.70
C ASP A 26 14.41 -5.44 6.64
N SER A 27 14.95 -5.62 5.43
CA SER A 27 16.38 -5.95 5.26
C SER A 27 17.35 -4.85 5.72
N LEU A 28 16.88 -3.61 5.79
CA LEU A 28 17.64 -2.43 6.22
C LEU A 28 17.34 -2.02 7.67
N GLY A 29 16.44 -2.72 8.36
CA GLY A 29 15.97 -2.34 9.70
C GLY A 29 15.24 -0.99 9.74
N ILE A 30 14.59 -0.60 8.63
CA ILE A 30 13.82 0.64 8.57
C ILE A 30 12.42 0.36 9.10
N GLU A 31 12.11 0.97 10.23
CA GLU A 31 10.85 0.70 10.93
C GLU A 31 9.67 1.54 10.42
N TYR A 32 9.85 2.58 9.59
CA TYR A 32 8.74 3.48 9.22
C TYR A 32 8.67 3.77 7.73
N MET A 33 7.52 3.49 7.11
CA MET A 33 7.22 3.84 5.72
C MET A 33 6.20 4.99 5.68
N CYS A 34 6.57 6.13 5.10
CA CYS A 34 5.62 7.17 4.73
C CYS A 34 5.22 6.98 3.27
N PHE A 35 3.93 6.85 2.99
CA PHE A 35 3.41 6.77 1.63
C PHE A 35 2.06 7.49 1.53
N HIS A 36 1.77 8.02 0.35
CA HIS A 36 0.45 8.55 0.06
C HIS A 36 -0.48 7.39 -0.35
N PRO A 37 -1.63 7.18 0.33
CA PRO A 37 -2.56 6.08 0.01
C PRO A 37 -3.08 6.12 -1.43
N GLY A 38 -3.22 7.33 -1.98
CA GLY A 38 -3.64 7.58 -3.35
C GLY A 38 -4.99 8.29 -3.44
N SER A 39 -5.67 8.16 -4.58
CA SER A 39 -6.93 8.83 -4.90
C SER A 39 -7.88 7.84 -5.56
N HIS A 40 -9.17 7.97 -5.26
CA HIS A 40 -10.24 7.11 -5.78
C HIS A 40 -10.61 7.39 -7.24
N VAL A 41 -10.05 8.42 -7.90
CA VAL A 41 -10.24 8.74 -9.34
C VAL A 41 -11.69 8.57 -9.84
N GLY A 42 -12.65 9.13 -9.11
CA GLY A 42 -14.08 9.06 -9.46
C GLY A 42 -14.82 7.75 -9.12
N GLY A 43 -14.15 6.72 -8.59
CA GLY A 43 -14.76 5.45 -8.16
C GLY A 43 -15.55 5.51 -6.85
N GLY A 44 -15.53 6.66 -6.15
CA GLY A 44 -16.15 6.85 -4.84
C GLY A 44 -15.19 6.59 -3.69
N VAL A 45 -15.43 7.26 -2.56
CA VAL A 45 -14.57 7.21 -1.37
C VAL A 45 -14.53 5.80 -0.78
N ASP A 46 -15.69 5.16 -0.63
CA ASP A 46 -15.78 3.80 -0.05
C ASP A 46 -15.00 2.77 -0.87
N PHE A 47 -15.10 2.83 -2.21
CA PHE A 47 -14.34 1.99 -3.11
C PHE A 47 -12.83 2.21 -2.97
N GLY A 48 -12.41 3.48 -2.90
CA GLY A 48 -11.00 3.83 -2.70
C GLY A 48 -10.45 3.29 -1.38
N ILE A 49 -11.22 3.44 -0.29
CA ILE A 49 -10.85 2.92 1.03
C ILE A 49 -10.71 1.40 1.00
N ASP A 50 -11.70 0.68 0.44
CA ASP A 50 -11.68 -0.78 0.35
C ASP A 50 -10.45 -1.28 -0.44
N ARG A 51 -10.10 -0.62 -1.55
CA ARG A 51 -8.88 -0.95 -2.29
C ARG A 51 -7.61 -0.69 -1.48
N ILE A 52 -7.50 0.47 -0.81
CA ILE A 52 -6.34 0.79 0.03
C ILE A 52 -6.17 -0.27 1.11
N VAL A 53 -7.24 -0.62 1.84
CA VAL A 53 -7.22 -1.65 2.88
C VAL A 53 -6.78 -2.99 2.32
N LYS A 54 -7.34 -3.43 1.19
CA LYS A 54 -6.95 -4.70 0.54
C LYS A 54 -5.49 -4.72 0.12
N GLY A 55 -5.00 -3.63 -0.48
CA GLY A 55 -3.61 -3.52 -0.91
C GLY A 55 -2.64 -3.61 0.27
N LEU A 56 -2.95 -2.93 1.37
CA LEU A 56 -2.13 -2.95 2.58
C LEU A 56 -2.15 -4.32 3.27
N ASN A 57 -3.31 -4.95 3.43
CA ASN A 57 -3.43 -6.28 4.03
C ASN A 57 -2.69 -7.38 3.23
N ASN A 58 -2.53 -7.20 1.91
CA ASN A 58 -1.76 -8.14 1.10
C ASN A 58 -0.25 -7.93 1.24
N ALA A 59 0.18 -6.68 1.44
CA ALA A 59 1.58 -6.30 1.52
C ALA A 59 2.16 -6.42 2.94
N ILE A 60 1.32 -6.28 3.97
CA ILE A 60 1.70 -6.31 5.38
C ILE A 60 1.08 -7.57 5.99
N LYS A 61 1.91 -8.58 6.27
CA LYS A 61 1.46 -9.87 6.81
C LYS A 61 1.59 -9.96 8.33
N GLY A 62 2.24 -8.99 8.95
CA GLY A 62 2.47 -8.93 10.40
C GLY A 62 3.68 -9.74 10.86
N ASP A 63 4.45 -10.29 9.91
CA ASP A 63 5.72 -10.97 10.18
C ASP A 63 6.92 -10.00 10.08
N GLU A 64 6.68 -8.75 9.64
CA GLU A 64 7.71 -7.75 9.37
C GLU A 64 7.99 -6.86 10.59
N ASN A 65 9.24 -6.43 10.78
CA ASN A 65 9.62 -5.51 11.87
C ASN A 65 9.40 -4.03 11.48
N ILE A 66 8.19 -3.67 11.05
CA ILE A 66 7.87 -2.31 10.57
C ILE A 66 6.66 -1.73 11.33
N ASN A 67 6.79 -0.51 11.83
CA ASN A 67 5.79 0.32 12.47
C ASN A 67 5.20 1.36 11.50
N TYR A 68 3.89 1.60 11.56
CA TYR A 68 3.22 2.52 10.65
C TYR A 68 2.49 3.63 11.40
N THR A 69 2.54 4.86 10.87
CA THR A 69 1.77 6.01 11.34
C THR A 69 0.90 6.52 10.19
N SER A 70 -0.37 6.81 10.49
CA SER A 70 -1.41 7.23 9.52
C SER A 70 -1.34 8.72 9.21
#